data_AF-A0A2Z6PP94-F1
#
_entry.id   AF-A0A2Z6PP94-F1
#
_cell.length_a   1.000
_cell.length_b   1.000
_cell.length_c   1.000
_cell.angle_alpha   90.00
_cell.angle_beta   90.00
_cell.angle_gamma   90.00
#
_symmetry.space_group_name_H-M   'P 1'
#
loop_
_entity.id
_entity.type
_entity.pdbx_description
1 polymer ?
#
loop_
_entity_poly.entity_id
_entity_poly.type
_entity_poly.pdbx_seq_one_letter_code
_entity_poly.pdbx_strand_id
1 'polypeptide(L)' 'MDTRLEGQYPQRAAYTAAILALQCISEAKFRPQMSEVLTTLEQLPVIRHTASPSRLEDKPMSSPMSDRV' A
#
# COMPACT_ATOMS: atom_id res chain seq x y z
N MET A 1 -7.45 17.14 0.06
CA MET A 1 -6.77 16.40 1.16
C MET A 1 -7.77 16.27 2.29
N ASP A 2 -7.89 15.08 2.89
CA ASP A 2 -8.84 14.85 3.98
C ASP A 2 -8.41 15.65 5.23
N THR A 3 -9.25 16.59 5.65
CA THR A 3 -8.99 17.47 6.80
C THR A 3 -9.05 16.71 8.13
N ARG A 4 -9.70 15.55 8.16
CA ARG A 4 -9.79 14.68 9.35
C ARG A 4 -8.48 13.98 9.68
N LEU A 5 -7.52 13.97 8.76
CA LEU A 5 -6.20 13.41 9.01
C LEU A 5 -5.31 14.33 9.86
N GLU A 6 -5.72 15.59 10.10
CA GLU A 6 -5.05 16.54 10.99
C GLU A 6 -3.54 16.72 10.72
N GLY A 7 -3.10 16.47 9.48
CA GLY A 7 -1.67 16.50 9.11
C GLY A 7 -0.83 15.35 9.69
N GLN A 8 -1.44 14.33 10.29
CA GLN A 8 -0.79 13.15 10.87
C GLN A 8 -0.38 12.13 9.79
N TYR A 9 0.18 12.60 8.69
CA TYR A 9 0.67 11.76 7.60
C TYR A 9 1.93 12.36 6.97
N PRO A 10 2.85 11.53 6.45
CA PRO A 10 4.01 12.03 5.71
C PRO A 10 3.55 12.72 4.42
N GLN A 11 3.73 14.05 4.33
CA GLN A 11 3.25 14.84 3.19
C GLN A 11 3.76 14.32 1.84
N ARG A 12 5.03 13.92 1.77
CA ARG A 12 5.63 13.33 0.57
C ARG A 12 4.93 12.03 0.16
N ALA A 13 4.65 11.14 1.12
CA ALA A 13 4.00 9.88 0.84
C ALA A 13 2.56 10.07 0.34
N ALA A 14 1.81 10.99 0.97
CA ALA A 14 0.47 11.33 0.51
C ALA A 14 0.47 11.94 -0.90
N TYR A 15 1.45 12.80 -1.20
CA TYR A 15 1.61 13.37 -2.53
C TYR A 15 1.92 12.28 -3.57
N THR A 16 2.88 11.39 -3.30
CA THR A 16 3.20 10.26 -4.18
C THR A 16 1.97 9.37 -4.42
N ALA A 17 1.22 9.03 -3.37
CA ALA A 17 0.00 8.23 -3.49
C ALA A 17 -1.07 8.93 -4.34
N ALA A 18 -1.21 10.26 -4.22
CA ALA A 18 -2.15 11.04 -5.03
C ALA A 18 -1.76 11.05 -6.52
N ILE A 19 -0.48 11.21 -6.83
CA ILE A 19 0.02 11.14 -8.22
C ILE A 19 -0.18 9.73 -8.79
N LEU A 20 0.12 8.69 -8.03
CA LEU A 20 -0.10 7.31 -8.44
C LEU A 20 -1.59 7.05 -8.74
N ALA A 21 -2.48 7.49 -7.86
CA ALA A 21 -3.93 7.38 -8.06
C ALA A 21 -4.38 8.12 -9.32
N LEU A 22 -3.86 9.33 -9.57
CA LEU A 22 -4.15 10.10 -10.78
C LEU A 22 -3.74 9.33 -12.05
N GLN A 23 -2.56 8.70 -12.05
CA GLN A 23 -2.10 7.87 -13.18
C GLN A 23 -3.02 6.66 -13.37
N CYS A 24 -3.41 5.97 -12.29
CA CYS A 24 -4.27 4.79 -12.35
C CYS A 24 -5.67 5.06 -12.93
N ILE A 25 -6.26 6.24 -12.66
CA ILE A 25 -7.58 6.61 -13.18
C ILE A 25 -7.54 7.31 -14.54
N SER A 26 -6.35 7.64 -15.04
CA SER A 26 -6.15 8.32 -16.32
C SER A 26 -6.57 7.44 -17.52
N GLU A 27 -6.42 8.00 -18.73
CA GLU A 27 -6.57 7.24 -19.98
C GLU A 27 -5.69 5.99 -19.97
N ALA A 28 -6.14 4.92 -20.62
CA ALA A 28 -5.49 3.60 -20.56
C ALA A 28 -3.98 3.63 -20.88
N LYS A 29 -3.55 4.51 -21.79
CA LYS A 29 -2.14 4.66 -22.20
C LYS A 29 -1.22 5.21 -21.10
N PHE A 30 -1.78 5.86 -20.07
CA PHE A 30 -1.04 6.43 -18.96
C PHE A 30 -1.15 5.59 -17.68
N ARG A 31 -1.94 4.52 -17.70
CA ARG A 31 -2.10 3.66 -16.53
C ARG A 31 -0.83 2.84 -16.34
N PRO A 32 -0.22 2.88 -15.15
CA PRO A 32 0.96 2.09 -14.86
C PRO A 32 0.63 0.61 -14.79
N GLN A 33 1.65 -0.23 -14.96
CA GLN A 33 1.55 -1.66 -14.68
C GLN A 33 1.29 -1.88 -13.20
N MET A 34 0.54 -2.93 -12.84
CA MET A 34 0.25 -3.22 -11.43
C MET A 34 1.52 -3.50 -10.62
N SER A 35 2.58 -4.01 -11.25
CA SER A 35 3.90 -4.18 -10.62
C SER A 35 4.54 -2.84 -10.21
N GLU A 36 4.40 -1.80 -11.04
CA GLU A 36 4.90 -0.45 -10.75
C GLU A 36 4.09 0.19 -9.63
N VAL A 37 2.77 -0.01 -9.64
CA VAL A 37 1.87 0.41 -8.55
C VAL A 37 2.31 -0.20 -7.23
N LEU A 38 2.52 -1.53 -7.20
CA LEU A 38 2.98 -2.25 -6.01
C LEU A 38 4.33 -1.70 -5.51
N THR A 39 5.31 -1.62 -6.41
CA THR A 39 6.67 -1.14 -6.10
C THR A 39 6.63 0.27 -5.51
N THR A 40 5.80 1.15 -6.08
CA THR A 40 5.67 2.54 -5.60
C THR A 40 5.06 2.59 -4.21
N LEU A 41 4.05 1.77 -3.93
CA LEU A 41 3.37 1.72 -2.64
C LEU A 41 4.27 1.11 -1.54
N GLU A 42 5.06 0.10 -1.86
CA GLU A 42 6.01 -0.54 -0.92
C GLU A 42 7.13 0.42 -0.48
N GLN A 43 7.50 1.38 -1.34
CA GLN A 43 8.49 2.42 -1.01
C GLN A 43 7.94 3.51 -0.08
N LEU A 44 6.62 3.58 0.12
CA LEU A 44 6.03 4.60 1.00
C LEU A 44 6.29 4.25 2.48
N PRO A 45 6.61 5.24 3.32
CA PRO A 45 6.76 5.03 4.74
C PRO A 45 5.45 4.50 5.34
N VAL A 46 5.53 3.35 6.01
CA VAL A 46 4.41 2.78 6.74
C VAL A 46 4.06 3.70 7.91
N ILE A 47 2.85 4.25 7.90
CA ILE A 47 2.30 4.94 9.08
C ILE A 47 2.09 3.85 10.14
N ARG A 48 3.03 3.76 11.09
CA ARG A 48 2.83 2.98 12.30
C ARG A 48 1.79 3.73 13.12
N HIS A 49 0.53 3.33 12.98
CA HIS A 49 -0.54 3.79 13.87
C HIS A 49 -0.13 3.43 15.30
N THR A 50 0.33 4.40 16.07
CA THR A 50 0.62 4.23 17.49
C THR A 50 -0.70 4.16 18.26
N ALA A 51 -1.44 3.05 18.10
CA ALA A 51 -2.44 2.52 19.03
C ALA A 51 -3.13 1.26 18.45
N SER A 52 -2.42 0.14 18.36
CA SER A 52 -2.88 -1.14 18.94
C SER A 52 -1.78 -2.20 18.81
N PRO A 53 -1.47 -2.97 19.88
CA PRO A 53 -0.49 -4.05 19.83
C PRO A 53 -1.12 -5.31 19.22
N SER A 54 -1.62 -5.21 18.00
CA SER A 54 -2.22 -6.35 17.28
C SER A 54 -1.29 -6.82 16.17
N ARG A 55 -0.09 -7.23 16.58
CA ARG A 55 0.63 -8.41 16.07
C ARG A 55 0.43 -8.72 14.57
N LEU A 56 1.16 -8.03 13.69
CA LEU A 56 1.47 -8.58 12.37
C LEU A 56 2.75 -9.41 12.54
N GLU A 57 2.55 -10.68 12.90
CA GLU A 57 3.62 -11.67 12.76
C GLU A 57 3.80 -11.93 11.27
N ASP A 58 4.95 -11.52 10.74
CA ASP A 58 5.55 -12.13 9.57
C ASP A 58 5.66 -13.65 9.82
N LYS A 59 4.71 -14.41 9.28
CA LYS A 59 4.82 -15.86 9.13
C LYS A 59 4.76 -16.18 7.65
N PRO A 60 5.86 -16.65 7.03
CA PRO A 60 5.79 -17.21 5.69
C PRO A 60 4.97 -18.49 5.77
N MET A 61 3.70 -18.42 5.36
CA MET A 61 2.82 -19.58 5.28
C MET A 61 3.18 -20.34 4.01
N SER A 62 4.23 -21.16 4.12
CA SER A 62 4.46 -22.26 3.20
C SER A 62 3.25 -23.20 3.33
N SER A 63 2.46 -23.29 2.26
CA SER A 63 1.44 -24.33 2.12
C SER A 63 2.11 -25.68 1.90
N PRO A 64 1.67 -26.74 2.59
CA PRO A 64 1.69 -28.08 2.04
C PRO A 64 0.28 -28.43 1.60
N MET A 65 0.10 -28.55 0.29
CA MET A 65 -0.96 -29.33 -0.31
C MET A 65 -0.74 -30.78 0.11
N SER A 66 -1.72 -31.42 0.74
CA SER A 66 -1.68 -32.86 1.01
C SER A 66 -2.99 -33.45 0.55
N ASP A 67 -2.90 -34.11 -0.61
CA ASP A 67 -3.82 -35.13 -1.11
C ASP A 67 -4.34 -36.02 0.01
N ARG A 68 -5.66 -36.24 0.03
CA ARG A 68 -6.23 -37.44 0.64
C ARG A 68 -7.23 -38.08 -0.31
N VAL A 69 -6.83 -39.30 -0.69
CA VAL A 69 -7.57 -40.41 -1.30
C VAL A 69 -8.99 -40.55 -0.77
#